data_AF-S3XDW3-F1
#
_entry.id   AF-S3XDW3-F1
#
_cell.length_a   1.000
_cell.length_b   1.000
_cell.length_c   1.000
_cell.angle_alpha   90.00
_cell.angle_beta   90.00
_cell.angle_gamma   90.00
#
_symmetry.space_group_name_H-M   'P 1'
#
loop_
_entity.id
_entity.type
_entity.pdbx_description
1 polymer ?
#
loop_
_entity_poly.entity_id
_entity_poly.type
_entity_poly.pdbx_seq_one_letter_code
_entity_poly.pdbx_strand_id
1 'polypeptide(L)'
;MIAKHSELLFIWDAKMTNPNGDMLNDNAPRFDETDRKAIVSDVRVKRTIRDDLQDRKNKTIFVNNPETVQSAETRFNELQKSSNLKDIKEVF
;
A
#
# COMPACT_ATOMS: atom_id res chain seq x y z
N MET A 1 3.83 3.28 -23.43
CA MET A 1 5.09 2.54 -23.17
C MET A 1 4.71 1.07 -23.06
N ILE A 2 5.32 0.16 -23.84
CA ILE A 2 5.07 -1.29 -23.64
C ILE A 2 5.69 -1.67 -22.30
N ALA A 3 4.88 -2.22 -21.38
CA ALA A 3 5.38 -2.70 -20.10
C ALA A 3 6.38 -3.83 -20.38
N LYS A 4 7.65 -3.61 -20.01
CA LYS A 4 8.63 -4.70 -20.01
C LYS A 4 8.24 -5.65 -18.89
N HIS A 5 7.91 -6.90 -19.24
CA HIS A 5 7.76 -7.96 -18.24
C HIS A 5 9.05 -8.03 -17.43
N SER A 6 8.91 -7.81 -16.13
CA SER A 6 10.01 -7.86 -15.17
C SER A 6 9.54 -8.57 -13.92
N GLU A 7 10.44 -9.35 -13.34
CA GLU A 7 10.25 -10.02 -12.06
C GLU A 7 11.21 -9.41 -11.03
N LEU A 8 10.81 -9.39 -9.77
CA LEU A 8 11.61 -8.87 -8.67
C LEU A 8 11.59 -9.85 -7.51
N LEU A 9 12.76 -10.28 -7.06
CA LEU A 9 12.94 -10.94 -5.77
C LEU A 9 13.32 -9.89 -4.74
N PHE A 10 12.39 -9.56 -3.84
CA PHE A 10 12.61 -8.61 -2.76
C PHE A 10 12.86 -9.38 -1.45
N ILE A 11 14.10 -9.32 -0.96
CA ILE A 11 14.51 -9.94 0.31
C ILE A 11 14.85 -8.83 1.29
N TRP A 12 14.35 -8.99 2.51
CA TRP A 12 14.61 -8.12 3.63
C TRP A 12 14.60 -8.94 4.92
N ASP A 13 15.31 -8.46 5.93
CA ASP A 13 15.28 -9.01 7.27
C ASP A 13 14.76 -7.97 8.26
N ALA A 14 14.32 -8.45 9.43
CA ALA A 14 13.95 -7.59 10.53
C ALA A 14 14.15 -8.33 11.85
N LYS A 15 14.47 -7.59 12.90
CA LYS A 15 14.79 -8.14 14.22
C LYS A 15 13.89 -7.53 15.28
N MET A 16 13.36 -8.37 16.18
CA MET A 16 12.52 -7.94 17.32
C MET A 16 11.37 -7.01 16.89
N THR A 17 10.67 -7.36 15.81
CA THR A 17 9.57 -6.57 15.26
C THR A 17 8.38 -7.46 14.91
N ASN A 18 7.22 -6.83 14.72
CA ASN A 18 6.03 -7.45 14.16
C ASN A 18 5.72 -6.81 12.79
N PRO A 19 6.22 -7.36 11.67
CA PRO A 19 6.08 -6.74 10.37
C PRO A 19 4.63 -6.82 9.84
N ASN A 20 3.85 -7.80 10.30
CA ASN A 20 2.49 -8.04 9.89
C ASN A 20 1.68 -8.66 11.02
N GLY A 21 0.93 -7.83 11.74
CA GLY A 21 0.09 -8.27 12.85
C GLY A 21 -1.16 -9.02 12.39
N ASP A 22 -1.59 -9.96 13.22
CA ASP A 22 -2.87 -10.62 13.10
C ASP A 22 -3.92 -9.97 14.01
N MET A 23 -4.90 -9.32 13.41
CA MET A 23 -5.97 -8.61 14.12
C MET A 23 -6.85 -9.56 14.94
N LEU A 24 -6.92 -10.83 14.58
CA LEU A 24 -7.73 -11.83 15.27
C LEU A 24 -6.98 -12.50 16.43
N ASN A 25 -5.67 -12.28 16.54
CA ASN A 25 -4.80 -12.96 17.48
C ASN A 25 -3.95 -11.96 18.28
N ASP A 26 -4.62 -11.02 18.96
CA ASP A 26 -4.00 -10.01 19.83
C ASP A 26 -2.81 -9.26 19.19
N ASN A 27 -2.90 -9.02 17.88
CA ASN A 27 -1.84 -8.42 17.09
C ASN A 27 -0.49 -9.14 17.21
N ALA A 28 -0.49 -10.46 17.42
CA ALA A 28 0.71 -11.29 17.31
C ALA A 28 1.24 -11.29 15.86
N PRO A 29 2.51 -11.63 15.61
CA PRO A 29 2.99 -11.85 14.25
C PRO A 29 2.13 -12.87 13.52
N ARG A 30 1.79 -12.56 12.27
CA ARG A 30 0.98 -13.46 11.44
C ARG A 30 1.82 -14.66 11.00
N PHE A 31 1.22 -15.84 11.10
CA PHE A 31 1.81 -17.09 10.63
C PHE A 31 0.91 -17.75 9.59
N ASP A 32 1.52 -18.50 8.67
CA ASP A 32 0.79 -19.47 7.87
C ASP A 32 0.33 -20.63 8.76
N GLU A 33 -0.92 -21.05 8.59
CA GLU A 33 -1.53 -22.08 9.45
C GLU A 33 -0.94 -23.48 9.20
N THR A 34 -0.41 -23.73 8.00
CA THR A 34 0.06 -25.07 7.61
C THR A 34 1.51 -25.28 8.02
N ASP A 35 2.40 -24.36 7.64
CA ASP A 35 3.84 -24.54 7.83
C ASP A 35 4.42 -23.72 9.00
N ARG A 36 3.58 -22.94 9.68
CA ARG A 36 3.93 -22.09 10.82
C ARG A 36 5.09 -21.14 10.55
N LYS A 37 5.29 -20.74 9.29
CA LYS A 37 6.22 -19.66 8.96
C LYS A 37 5.57 -18.31 9.16
N ALA A 38 6.35 -17.33 9.63
CA ALA A 38 5.89 -15.96 9.71
C ALA A 38 5.62 -15.43 8.29
N ILE A 39 4.49 -14.75 8.10
CA ILE A 39 4.08 -14.24 6.79
C ILE A 39 3.86 -12.73 6.82
N VAL A 40 4.31 -12.08 5.75
CA VAL A 40 3.97 -10.70 5.45
C VAL A 40 3.13 -10.72 4.18
N SER A 41 1.87 -10.30 4.29
CA SER A 41 0.96 -10.30 3.14
C SER A 41 1.39 -9.27 2.10
N ASP A 42 1.01 -9.52 0.85
CA ASP A 42 1.21 -8.57 -0.25
C ASP A 42 0.52 -7.22 0.04
N VAL A 43 -0.67 -7.24 0.63
CA VAL A 43 -1.38 -6.03 1.09
C VAL A 43 -0.55 -5.25 2.11
N ARG A 44 0.14 -5.94 3.02
CA ARG A 44 1.02 -5.29 4.01
C ARG A 44 2.23 -4.64 3.33
N VAL A 45 2.89 -5.33 2.40
CA VAL A 45 4.02 -4.78 1.64
C VAL A 45 3.58 -3.59 0.79
N LYS A 46 2.44 -3.68 0.09
CA LYS A 46 1.85 -2.59 -0.70
C LYS A 46 1.58 -1.36 0.17
N ARG A 47 1.10 -1.55 1.41
CA ARG A 47 0.88 -0.45 2.36
C ARG A 47 2.19 0.23 2.73
N THR A 48 3.24 -0.51 3.08
CA THR A 48 4.55 0.08 3.38
C THR A 48 5.11 0.90 2.23
N ILE A 49 5.01 0.41 1.00
CA ILE A 49 5.44 1.15 -0.20
C ILE A 49 4.61 2.43 -0.37
N ARG A 50 3.30 2.33 -0.15
CA ARG A 50 2.36 3.43 -0.32
C ARG A 50 2.57 4.53 0.71
N ASP A 51 2.78 4.16 1.97
CA ASP A 51 3.10 5.08 3.06
C ASP A 51 4.46 5.78 2.79
N ASP A 52 5.48 5.05 2.29
CA ASP A 52 6.75 5.67 1.84
C ASP A 52 6.55 6.72 0.74
N LEU A 53 5.78 6.37 -0.28
CA LEU A 53 5.49 7.26 -1.40
C LEU A 53 4.76 8.52 -0.94
N GLN A 54 3.76 8.37 -0.07
CA GLN A 54 2.99 9.49 0.46
C GLN A 54 3.84 10.38 1.39
N ASP A 55 4.38 9.80 2.46
CA ASP A 55 4.88 10.57 3.61
C ASP A 55 6.34 10.99 3.43
N ARG A 56 7.18 10.12 2.85
CA ARG A 56 8.61 10.42 2.66
C ARG A 56 8.91 11.06 1.31
N LYS A 57 8.16 10.70 0.27
CA LYS A 57 8.41 11.15 -1.11
C LYS A 57 7.41 12.18 -1.62
N ASN A 58 6.43 12.59 -0.80
CA ASN A 58 5.40 13.57 -1.14
C ASN A 58 4.72 13.28 -2.48
N LYS A 59 4.45 11.99 -2.75
CA LYS A 59 3.74 11.57 -3.96
C LYS A 59 2.25 11.47 -3.68
N THR A 60 1.47 12.02 -4.59
CA THR A 60 0.02 11.84 -4.60
C THR A 60 -0.29 10.37 -4.90
N ILE A 61 -1.09 9.75 -4.03
CA ILE A 61 -1.55 8.37 -4.16
C ILE A 61 -3.07 8.31 -4.08
N PHE A 62 -3.68 7.30 -4.69
CA PHE A 62 -5.13 7.14 -4.65
C PHE A 62 -5.62 6.73 -3.25
N VAL A 63 -5.24 5.54 -2.78
CA VAL A 63 -5.61 5.05 -1.44
C VAL A 63 -4.66 5.65 -0.40
N ASN A 64 -4.99 6.80 0.17
CA ASN A 64 -4.21 7.40 1.26
C ASN A 64 -4.67 6.89 2.63
N ASN A 65 -4.00 7.35 3.70
CA ASN A 65 -4.48 7.24 5.08
C ASN A 65 -5.08 8.60 5.51
N PRO A 66 -6.28 8.99 5.04
CA PRO A 66 -6.90 10.26 5.42
C PRO A 66 -7.38 10.21 6.88
N GLU A 67 -7.44 11.38 7.52
CA GLU A 67 -8.02 11.51 8.87
C GLU A 67 -9.52 11.20 8.90
N THR A 68 -10.21 11.48 7.79
CA THR A 68 -11.63 11.19 7.61
C THR A 68 -11.81 9.99 6.67
N VAL A 69 -12.79 9.14 6.95
CA VAL A 69 -13.12 8.05 6.04
C VAL A 69 -13.62 8.64 4.72
N GLN A 70 -12.96 8.29 3.62
CA GLN A 70 -13.30 8.75 2.28
C GLN A 70 -13.70 7.56 1.40
N SER A 71 -14.73 7.76 0.58
CA SER A 71 -15.07 6.79 -0.47
C SER A 71 -14.10 6.93 -1.64
N ALA A 72 -13.99 5.89 -2.47
CA ALA A 72 -13.20 5.94 -3.69
C ALA A 72 -13.67 7.06 -4.64
N GLU A 73 -14.98 7.33 -4.69
CA GLU A 73 -15.58 8.39 -5.51
C GLU A 73 -15.20 9.78 -5.00
N THR A 74 -15.27 10.02 -3.69
CA THR A 74 -14.83 11.28 -3.09
C THR A 74 -13.35 11.51 -3.41
N ARG A 75 -12.53 10.48 -3.24
CA ARG A 75 -11.08 10.57 -3.50
C ARG A 75 -10.76 10.85 -4.97
N PHE A 76 -11.47 10.21 -5.89
CA PHE A 76 -11.36 10.46 -7.31
C PHE A 76 -11.65 11.93 -7.65
N ASN A 77 -12.75 12.47 -7.12
CA ASN A 77 -13.17 13.85 -7.37
C ASN A 77 -12.16 14.87 -6.81
N GLU A 78 -11.54 14.60 -5.66
CA GLU A 78 -10.45 15.43 -5.12
C GLU A 78 -9.22 15.45 -6.03
N LEU A 79 -8.80 14.27 -6.51
CA LEU A 79 -7.66 14.14 -7.40
C LEU A 79 -7.92 14.83 -8.74
N GLN A 80 -9.13 14.72 -9.28
CA GLN A 80 -9.53 15.43 -10.49
C GLN A 80 -9.50 16.95 -10.30
N LYS A 81 -9.97 17.47 -9.17
CA LYS A 81 -9.94 18.92 -8.89
C LYS A 81 -8.53 19.47 -8.72
N SER A 82 -7.65 18.69 -8.10
CA SER A 82 -6.25 19.07 -7.86
C SER A 82 -5.37 18.94 -9.10
N SER A 83 -5.80 18.17 -10.10
CA SER A 83 -5.10 18.02 -11.37
C SER A 83 -5.68 18.98 -12.42
N ASN A 84 -4.84 19.84 -12.99
CA ASN A 84 -5.22 20.69 -14.13
C ASN A 84 -5.31 19.90 -15.46
N LEU A 85 -5.59 18.60 -15.38
CA LEU A 85 -5.54 17.68 -16.50
C LEU A 85 -6.87 17.70 -17.27
N LYS A 86 -6.79 17.80 -18.59
CA LYS A 86 -7.96 17.89 -19.48
C LYS A 86 -8.61 16.52 -19.73
N ASP A 87 -7.83 15.45 -19.63
CA ASP A 87 -8.31 14.08 -19.76
C ASP A 87 -8.38 13.40 -18.38
N ILE A 88 -9.55 12.88 -18.07
CA ILE A 88 -9.84 12.14 -16.84
C ILE A 88 -8.96 10.88 -16.74
N LYS A 89 -8.60 10.29 -17.88
CA LYS A 89 -7.70 9.14 -17.92
C LYS A 89 -6.27 9.49 -17.54
N GLU A 90 -5.85 10.76 -17.64
CA GLU A 90 -4.49 11.17 -17.24
C GLU A 90 -4.35 11.37 -15.73
N VAL A 91 -5.47 11.36 -14.99
CA VAL A 91 -5.44 11.30 -13.52
C VAL A 91 -4.89 9.96 -13.03
N PHE A 92 -4.85 8.92 -13.90
CA PHE A 92 -4.41 7.55 -13.58
C PHE A 92 -3.40 6.96 -14.58
#